data_AF-A0A1A8K6Q8-F1
#
_entry.id   AF-A0A1A8K6Q8-F1
#
_cell.length_a   1.000
_cell.length_b   1.000
_cell.length_c   1.000
_cell.angle_alpha   90.00
_cell.angle_beta   90.00
_cell.angle_gamma   90.00
#
_symmetry.space_group_name_H-M   'P 1'
#
loop_
_entity.id
_entity.type
_entity.pdbx_description
1 polymer ?
#
loop_
_entity_poly.entity_id
_entity_poly.type
_entity_poly.pdbx_seq_one_letter_code
_entity_poly.pdbx_strand_id
1 'polypeptide(L)' 'DPMVVEKIMNDLDSNKDNEVDFNEFVVLVAALTVACNDFFQEQSKNKK' A
#
# COMPACT_ATOMS: atom_id res chain seq x y z
N ASP A 1 -7.05 7.76 12.05
CA ASP A 1 -6.06 8.22 13.03
C ASP A 1 -4.97 9.00 12.35
N PRO A 2 -4.65 10.23 12.80
CA PRO A 2 -3.54 11.02 12.27
C PRO A 2 -2.22 10.26 12.30
N MET A 3 -2.00 9.47 13.35
CA MET A 3 -0.81 8.62 13.52
C MET A 3 -0.65 7.55 12.45
N VAL A 4 -1.78 7.05 11.90
CA VAL A 4 -1.73 6.05 10.83
C VAL A 4 -1.32 6.70 9.51
N VAL A 5 -1.82 7.90 9.24
CA VAL A 5 -1.43 8.68 8.06
C VAL A 5 0.05 9.05 8.11
N GLU A 6 0.53 9.47 9.28
CA GLU A 6 1.93 9.80 9.52
C GLU A 6 2.85 8.58 9.34
N LYS A 7 2.41 7.40 9.80
CA LYS A 7 3.14 6.16 9.57
C LYS A 7 3.18 5.77 8.08
N ILE A 8 2.05 5.89 7.38
CA ILE A 8 1.97 5.61 5.94
C ILE A 8 2.85 6.56 5.14
N MET A 9 2.85 7.86 5.46
CA MET A 9 3.75 8.84 4.85
C MET A 9 5.22 8.45 5.03
N ASN A 10 5.63 8.12 6.26
CA ASN A 10 7.00 7.67 6.55
C ASN A 10 7.38 6.34 5.86
N ASP A 11 6.42 5.42 5.71
CA ASP A 11 6.66 4.14 5.02
C ASP A 11 6.76 4.31 3.48
N LEU A 12 6.24 5.42 2.93
CA LEU A 12 6.26 5.73 1.51
C LEU A 12 7.44 6.60 1.08
N ASP A 13 7.85 7.52 1.96
CA ASP A 13 9.01 8.41 1.79
C ASP A 13 10.31 7.61 1.78
N SER A 14 10.60 6.99 0.65
CA SER A 14 11.71 6.06 0.47
C SER A 14 13.03 6.81 0.29
N ASN A 15 12.95 8.02 -0.25
CA ASN A 15 14.10 8.90 -0.46
C ASN A 15 14.41 9.80 0.76
N LYS A 16 13.50 9.85 1.75
CA LYS A 16 13.59 10.64 2.99
C LYS A 16 13.61 12.14 2.75
N ASP A 17 12.89 12.61 1.74
CA ASP A 17 12.75 14.03 1.43
C ASP A 17 11.61 14.71 2.21
N ASN A 18 10.86 13.95 3.02
CA ASN A 18 9.67 14.38 3.78
C ASN A 18 8.48 14.76 2.88
N GLU A 19 8.51 14.39 1.61
CA GLU A 19 7.41 14.47 0.68
C GLU A 19 7.06 13.05 0.20
N VAL A 20 5.96 12.93 -0.55
CA VAL A 20 5.61 11.69 -1.24
C VAL A 20 5.40 12.05 -2.69
N ASP A 21 6.30 11.59 -3.55
CA ASP A 21 6.20 11.83 -4.98
C ASP A 21 5.18 10.88 -5.65
N PHE A 22 4.90 11.12 -6.93
CA PHE A 22 3.96 10.28 -7.67
C PHE A 22 4.42 8.82 -7.74
N ASN A 23 5.73 8.56 -7.80
CA ASN A 23 6.29 7.22 -7.86
C ASN A 23 6.08 6.47 -6.54
N GLU A 24 6.33 7.12 -5.41
CA GLU A 24 6.12 6.58 -4.07
C GLU A 24 4.63 6.31 -3.81
N PHE A 25 3.76 7.22 -4.26
CA PHE A 25 2.31 7.01 -4.20
C PHE A 25 1.85 5.80 -5.03
N VAL A 26 2.33 5.63 -6.27
CA VAL A 26 1.90 4.47 -7.09
C VAL A 26 2.42 3.16 -6.54
N VAL A 27 3.56 3.14 -5.82
CA VAL A 27 4.02 1.96 -5.09
C VAL A 27 3.01 1.53 -4.03
N LEU A 28 2.45 2.47 -3.24
CA LEU A 28 1.35 2.18 -2.30
C LEU A 28 0.15 1.55 -3.01
N VAL A 29 -0.29 2.19 -4.10
CA VAL A 29 -1.49 1.77 -4.83
C VAL A 29 -1.29 0.40 -5.47
N ALA A 30 -0.10 0.13 -6.01
CA ALA A 30 0.25 -1.17 -6.57
C ALA A 30 0.27 -2.24 -5.47
N ALA A 31 0.91 -1.98 -4.32
CA ALA A 31 0.93 -2.89 -3.20
C ALA A 31 -0.47 -3.20 -2.66
N LEU A 32 -1.33 -2.18 -2.53
CA LEU A 32 -2.73 -2.35 -2.13
C LEU A 32 -3.51 -3.16 -3.16
N THR A 33 -3.31 -2.90 -4.46
CA THR A 33 -3.98 -3.63 -5.54
C THR A 33 -3.57 -5.10 -5.56
N VAL A 34 -2.28 -5.39 -5.37
CA VAL A 34 -1.76 -6.77 -5.27
C VAL A 34 -2.30 -7.46 -4.02
N ALA A 35 -2.26 -6.80 -2.86
CA ALA A 35 -2.82 -7.34 -1.62
C ALA A 35 -4.33 -7.63 -1.75
N CYS A 36 -5.09 -6.76 -2.43
CA CYS A 36 -6.49 -7.01 -2.76
C CYS A 36 -6.64 -8.22 -3.69
N ASN A 37 -5.85 -8.29 -4.75
CA ASN A 37 -5.87 -9.41 -5.68
C ASN A 37 -5.57 -10.74 -4.98
N ASP A 38 -4.56 -10.79 -4.11
CA ASP A 38 -4.18 -11.99 -3.37
C ASP A 38 -5.28 -12.42 -2.40
N PHE A 39 -5.88 -11.46 -1.69
CA PHE A 39 -7.05 -11.68 -0.86
C PHE A 39 -8.23 -12.28 -1.65
N PHE A 40 -8.53 -11.73 -2.83
CA PHE A 40 -9.61 -12.23 -3.69
C PHE A 40 -9.29 -13.63 -4.25
N GLN A 41 -8.03 -13.90 -4.60
CA GLN A 41 -7.61 -15.21 -5.06
C GLN A 41 -7.69 -16.26 -3.95
N GLU A 42 -7.32 -15.94 -2.71
CA GLU A 42 -7.49 -16.83 -1.56
C GLU A 42 -8.97 -17.11 -1.25
N GLN A 43 -9.82 -16.09 -1.28
CA GLN A 43 -11.27 -16.25 -1.10
C GLN A 43 -11.89 -17.13 -2.20
N SER A 44 -11.40 -17.06 -3.43
CA SER A 44 -11.86 -17.92 -4.53
C SER A 44 -11.44 -19.38 -4.37
N LYS A 45 -10.27 -19.64 -3.77
CA LYS A 45 -9.75 -20.99 -3.52
C LYS A 45 -10.44 -21.69 -2.33
N ASN A 46 -10.84 -20.94 -1.31
CA ASN A 46 -11.54 -21.47 -0.13
C ASN A 46 -13.03 -21.81 -0.36
N LYS A 47 -13.58 -21.55 -1.56
CA LYS A 47 -14.95 -21.94 -1.95
C LYS A 47 -15.03 -23.28 -2.68
N LYS A 48 -13.95 -24.06 -2.73
CA LYS A 48 -13.88 -25.32 -3.48
C LYS A 48 -13.93 -26.55 -2.58
#